data_AF-A0A967R8T8-F1
#
_entry.id   AF-A0A967R8T8-F1
#
_cell.length_a   1.000
_cell.length_b   1.000
_cell.length_c   1.000
_cell.angle_alpha   90.00
_cell.angle_beta   90.00
_cell.angle_gamma   90.00
#
_symmetry.space_group_name_H-M   'P 1'
#
loop_
_entity.id
_entity.type
_entity.pdbx_description
1 polymer ?
#
loop_
_entity_poly.entity_id
_entity_poly.type
_entity_poly.pdbx_seq_one_letter_code
_entity_poly.pdbx_strand_id
1 'polypeptide(L)'
;MGLLDELKQEADSLKAREEETTQELTQADTERSRRMLEPKMKALYKYFTEFCDHLNVVTPDVSGDYLLEGLGTLTNLRQGDYKLATDEPDSVNKFTFHWSCSRPGRQEFKVPNAIVAEKHRENLWNYNLKFTKRDLQNGAGASFVVEAFVPVTCEFEADPVKGVIRLKLKNLGALGIINHAYKPERVNEELMDEFAKLVLRRPNRFDELSGEKMSETLRQKLREGVEKEREQRNTELHGKAQASSVTQRLAGSLFKRK
;
A
#
# COMPACT_ATOMS: atom_id res chain seq x y z
N MET A 1 -16.89 55.27 34.70
CA MET A 1 -15.96 54.23 34.21
C MET A 1 -15.87 53.19 35.31
N GLY A 2 -16.38 51.99 35.08
CA GLY A 2 -16.56 50.98 36.13
C GLY A 2 -15.41 50.00 36.16
N LEU A 3 -15.03 49.55 37.37
CA LEU A 3 -14.00 48.55 37.66
C LEU A 3 -14.11 47.28 36.79
N LEU A 4 -15.33 46.95 36.36
CA LEU A 4 -15.63 45.77 35.54
C LEU A 4 -15.20 45.93 34.07
N ASP A 5 -15.14 47.15 33.54
CA ASP A 5 -14.60 47.42 32.20
C ASP A 5 -13.07 47.40 32.20
N GLU A 6 -12.43 47.86 33.28
CA GLU A 6 -10.97 47.76 33.47
C GLU A 6 -10.52 46.29 33.57
N LEU A 7 -11.23 45.47 34.35
CA LEU A 7 -10.97 44.02 34.46
C LEU A 7 -11.17 43.27 33.15
N LYS A 8 -12.11 43.69 32.29
CA LYS A 8 -12.30 43.11 30.96
C LYS A 8 -11.15 43.47 30.02
N GLN A 9 -10.74 44.73 29.98
CA GLN A 9 -9.58 45.15 29.17
C GLN A 9 -8.29 44.44 29.62
N GLU A 10 -8.09 44.27 30.93
CA GLU A 10 -6.93 43.55 31.45
C GLU A 10 -6.97 42.05 31.07
N ALA A 11 -8.12 41.40 31.19
CA ALA A 11 -8.29 40.00 30.77
C ALA A 11 -8.10 39.78 29.26
N ASP A 12 -8.60 40.69 28.42
CA ASP A 12 -8.46 40.61 26.96
C ASP A 12 -7.01 40.87 26.52
N SER A 13 -6.30 41.80 27.18
CA SER A 13 -4.89 42.07 26.90
C SER A 13 -3.95 40.93 27.35
N LEU A 14 -4.27 40.26 28.46
CA LEU A 14 -3.55 39.06 28.92
C LEU A 14 -3.72 37.90 27.93
N LYS A 15 -4.95 37.64 27.47
CA LYS A 15 -5.22 36.60 26.46
C LYS A 15 -4.54 36.89 25.13
N ALA A 16 -4.61 38.14 24.65
CA ALA A 16 -3.94 38.53 23.41
C ALA A 16 -2.42 38.30 23.49
N ARG A 17 -1.79 38.64 24.62
CA ARG A 17 -0.35 38.39 24.83
C ARG A 17 0.00 36.91 24.93
N GLU A 18 -0.81 36.11 25.60
CA GLU A 18 -0.62 34.65 25.69
C GLU A 18 -0.78 33.99 24.31
N GLU A 19 -1.75 34.43 23.53
CA GLU A 19 -1.97 33.97 22.15
C GLU A 19 -0.83 34.37 21.23
N GLU A 20 -0.36 35.62 21.27
CA GLU A 20 0.80 36.09 20.49
C GLU A 20 2.07 35.32 20.85
N THR A 21 2.37 35.15 22.15
CA THR A 21 3.56 34.41 22.60
C THR A 21 3.50 32.94 22.19
N THR A 22 2.32 32.32 22.27
CA THR A 22 2.12 30.92 21.85
C THR A 22 2.22 30.78 20.33
N GLN A 23 1.73 31.75 19.57
CA GLN A 23 1.85 31.78 18.12
C GLN A 23 3.30 31.97 17.66
N GLU A 24 4.08 32.85 18.29
CA GLU A 24 5.49 33.05 17.95
C GLU A 24 6.34 31.81 18.25
N LEU A 25 6.12 31.17 19.40
CA LEU A 25 6.81 29.92 19.77
C LEU A 25 6.48 28.79 18.79
N THR A 26 5.20 28.63 18.42
CA THR A 26 4.79 27.61 17.45
C THR A 26 5.32 27.89 16.04
N GLN A 27 5.40 29.16 15.62
CA GLN A 27 6.01 29.53 14.34
C GLN A 27 7.52 29.20 14.31
N ALA A 28 8.25 29.52 15.36
CA ALA A 28 9.68 29.18 15.47
C ALA A 28 9.92 27.66 15.42
N ASP A 29 9.08 26.86 16.09
CA ASP A 29 9.17 25.40 16.09
C ASP A 29 8.79 24.78 14.73
N THR A 30 7.80 25.34 14.03
CA THR A 30 7.43 24.87 12.68
C THR A 30 8.49 25.19 11.64
N GLU A 31 9.13 26.35 11.70
CA GLU A 31 10.26 26.69 10.84
C GLU A 31 11.46 25.78 11.09
N ARG A 32 11.78 25.50 12.36
CA ARG A 32 12.85 24.57 12.73
C ARG A 32 12.54 23.16 12.22
N SER A 33 11.31 22.71 12.38
CA SER A 33 10.85 21.41 11.89
C SER A 33 10.94 21.34 10.36
N ARG A 34 10.53 22.39 9.65
CA ARG A 34 10.64 22.49 8.19
C ARG A 34 12.08 22.38 7.71
N ARG A 35 13.03 23.08 8.35
CA ARG A 35 14.46 23.00 8.01
C ARG A 35 15.05 21.59 8.19
N MET A 36 14.50 20.79 9.09
CA MET A 36 14.90 19.40 9.30
C MET A 36 14.22 18.43 8.31
N LEU A 37 12.98 18.72 7.91
CA LEU A 37 12.17 17.89 7.01
C LEU A 37 12.57 18.04 5.55
N GLU A 38 12.80 19.27 5.07
CA GLU A 38 13.16 19.55 3.67
C GLU A 38 14.35 18.72 3.14
N PRO A 39 15.52 18.64 3.82
CA PRO A 39 16.63 17.84 3.32
C PRO A 39 16.31 16.35 3.29
N LYS A 40 15.50 15.86 4.24
CA LYS A 40 15.07 14.45 4.29
C LYS A 40 14.10 14.12 3.17
N MET A 41 13.14 15.00 2.89
CA MET A 41 12.22 14.83 1.78
C MET A 41 12.92 14.90 0.43
N LYS A 42 13.88 15.81 0.25
CA LYS A 42 14.71 15.87 -0.96
C LYS A 42 15.53 14.59 -1.15
N ALA A 43 16.10 14.04 -0.08
CA ALA A 43 16.81 12.77 -0.13
C ALA A 43 15.88 11.60 -0.52
N LEU A 44 14.68 11.52 0.09
CA LEU A 44 13.66 10.54 -0.27
C LEU A 44 13.26 10.66 -1.74
N TYR A 45 12.95 11.86 -2.19
CA TYR A 45 12.53 12.13 -3.56
C TYR A 45 13.60 11.72 -4.58
N LYS A 46 14.86 12.06 -4.31
CA LYS A 46 15.99 11.64 -5.14
C LYS A 46 16.11 10.12 -5.22
N TYR A 47 16.04 9.45 -4.07
CA TYR A 47 16.08 7.99 -3.99
C TYR A 47 14.94 7.35 -4.81
N PHE A 48 13.71 7.84 -4.65
CA PHE A 48 12.55 7.30 -5.38
C PHE A 48 12.59 7.60 -6.87
N THR A 49 13.19 8.72 -7.28
CA THR A 49 13.42 9.02 -8.70
C THR A 49 14.36 7.97 -9.30
N GLU A 50 15.54 7.78 -8.70
CA GLU A 50 16.51 6.78 -9.15
C GLU A 50 15.93 5.35 -9.12
N PHE A 51 15.19 5.02 -8.07
CA PHE A 51 14.51 3.73 -7.94
C PHE A 51 13.45 3.52 -9.04
N CYS A 52 12.65 4.55 -9.35
CA CYS A 52 11.64 4.50 -10.40
C CYS A 52 12.28 4.28 -11.78
N ASP A 53 13.39 4.99 -12.07
CA ASP A 53 14.13 4.84 -13.32
C ASP A 53 14.69 3.43 -13.46
N HIS A 54 15.30 2.89 -12.40
CA HIS A 54 15.80 1.52 -12.40
C HIS A 54 14.68 0.47 -12.53
N LEU A 55 13.54 0.65 -11.86
CA LEU A 55 12.40 -0.26 -11.97
C LEU A 55 11.81 -0.28 -13.39
N ASN A 56 11.73 0.87 -14.05
CA ASN A 56 11.23 0.97 -15.42
C ASN A 56 12.20 0.35 -16.45
N VAL A 57 13.50 0.31 -16.16
CA VAL A 57 14.51 -0.36 -17.00
C VAL A 57 14.52 -1.87 -16.76
N VAL A 58 14.50 -2.31 -15.51
CA VAL A 58 14.59 -3.73 -15.14
C VAL A 58 13.27 -4.45 -15.42
N THR A 59 12.13 -3.75 -15.29
CA THR A 59 10.78 -4.32 -15.40
C THR A 59 10.66 -5.65 -14.65
N PRO A 60 10.93 -5.67 -13.32
CA PRO A 60 10.98 -6.91 -12.58
C PRO A 60 9.63 -7.64 -12.66
N ASP A 61 9.65 -8.95 -12.87
CA ASP A 61 8.42 -9.76 -12.94
C ASP A 61 7.84 -9.97 -11.54
N VAL A 62 7.24 -8.89 -11.01
CA VAL A 62 6.57 -8.87 -9.71
C VAL A 62 5.08 -9.03 -9.95
N SER A 63 4.57 -10.21 -9.61
CA SER A 63 3.14 -10.52 -9.64
C SER A 63 2.57 -10.55 -8.22
N GLY A 64 1.26 -10.61 -8.12
CA GLY A 64 0.61 -10.95 -6.85
C GLY A 64 -0.84 -10.52 -6.79
N ASP A 65 -1.44 -10.89 -5.68
CA ASP A 65 -2.86 -11.17 -5.63
C ASP A 65 -3.58 -10.17 -4.73
N TYR A 66 -4.75 -9.73 -5.17
CA TYR A 66 -5.59 -8.78 -4.43
C TYR A 66 -6.93 -9.42 -4.11
N LEU A 67 -7.20 -9.59 -2.82
CA LEU A 67 -8.48 -10.07 -2.34
C LEU A 67 -9.53 -8.95 -2.40
N LEU A 68 -10.60 -9.18 -3.15
CA LEU A 68 -11.83 -8.40 -3.14
C LEU A 68 -12.79 -9.07 -2.17
N GLU A 69 -12.95 -8.52 -0.97
CA GLU A 69 -13.86 -9.05 0.04
C GLU A 69 -15.26 -9.24 -0.55
N GLY A 70 -15.76 -10.48 -0.52
CA GLY A 70 -17.10 -10.86 -1.00
C GLY A 70 -17.25 -11.08 -2.51
N LEU A 71 -16.26 -10.73 -3.34
CA LEU A 71 -16.31 -10.92 -4.80
C LEU A 71 -15.35 -12.03 -5.27
N GLY A 72 -14.14 -12.09 -4.71
CA GLY A 72 -13.12 -13.08 -5.09
C GLY A 72 -11.70 -12.50 -5.02
N THR A 73 -10.73 -13.15 -5.68
CA THR A 73 -9.33 -12.68 -5.69
C THR A 73 -8.89 -12.40 -7.12
N LEU A 74 -8.35 -11.20 -7.36
CA LEU A 74 -7.64 -10.89 -8.59
C LEU A 74 -6.24 -11.48 -8.49
N THR A 75 -5.93 -12.49 -9.31
CA THR A 75 -4.65 -13.21 -9.24
C THR A 75 -3.72 -12.87 -10.40
N ASN A 76 -2.41 -12.95 -10.14
CA ASN A 76 -1.35 -12.70 -11.12
C ASN A 76 -1.39 -11.29 -11.75
N LEU A 77 -1.68 -10.26 -10.96
CA LEU A 77 -1.53 -8.87 -11.41
C LEU A 77 -0.04 -8.51 -11.42
N ARG A 78 0.48 -8.15 -12.60
CA ARG A 78 1.89 -7.75 -12.78
C ARG A 78 2.04 -6.26 -12.52
N GLN A 79 3.05 -5.89 -11.76
CA GLN A 79 3.38 -4.49 -11.52
C GLN A 79 4.04 -3.86 -12.76
N GLY A 80 3.74 -2.59 -13.01
CA GLY A 80 4.33 -1.80 -14.08
C GLY A 80 3.92 -0.32 -14.02
N ASP A 81 4.43 0.46 -14.96
CA ASP A 81 4.18 1.91 -15.08
C ASP A 81 4.52 2.70 -13.80
N TYR A 82 5.72 2.47 -13.25
CA TYR A 82 6.19 3.25 -12.10
C TYR A 82 6.41 4.70 -12.51
N LYS A 83 5.82 5.61 -11.73
CA LYS A 83 5.90 7.05 -11.96
C LYS A 83 5.98 7.78 -10.62
N LEU A 84 6.68 8.90 -10.66
CA LEU A 84 6.81 9.82 -9.54
C LEU A 84 6.22 11.16 -9.95
N ALA A 85 5.27 11.66 -9.15
CA ALA A 85 4.63 12.94 -9.34
C ALA A 85 4.94 13.84 -8.15
N THR A 86 5.24 15.10 -8.39
CA THR A 86 5.56 16.08 -7.34
C THR A 86 4.89 17.39 -7.68
N ASP A 87 4.28 18.04 -6.68
CA ASP A 87 3.60 19.32 -6.87
C ASP A 87 4.62 20.45 -7.08
N GLU A 88 5.77 20.39 -6.39
CA GLU A 88 6.80 21.42 -6.41
C GLU A 88 8.22 20.81 -6.39
N PRO A 89 8.96 20.83 -7.51
CA PRO A 89 10.28 20.19 -7.59
C PRO A 89 11.36 20.88 -6.73
N ASP A 90 11.24 22.18 -6.48
CA ASP A 90 12.21 22.96 -5.69
C ASP A 90 12.00 22.83 -4.17
N SER A 91 10.75 22.65 -3.75
CA SER A 91 10.31 22.43 -2.36
C SER A 91 9.48 21.16 -2.27
N VAL A 92 10.18 20.01 -2.22
CA VAL A 92 9.57 18.68 -2.08
C VAL A 92 8.94 18.52 -0.69
N ASN A 93 7.86 19.24 -0.42
CA ASN A 93 7.04 19.05 0.77
C ASN A 93 6.10 17.87 0.59
N LYS A 94 5.75 17.56 -0.67
CA LYS A 94 4.84 16.48 -1.01
C LYS A 94 5.21 15.86 -2.36
N PHE A 95 5.28 14.54 -2.40
CA PHE A 95 5.44 13.80 -3.64
C PHE A 95 4.64 12.49 -3.58
N THR A 96 4.25 12.00 -4.74
CA THR A 96 3.43 10.80 -4.92
C THR A 96 4.15 9.83 -5.83
N PHE A 97 4.50 8.67 -5.29
CA PHE A 97 4.99 7.53 -6.04
C PHE A 97 3.83 6.60 -6.37
N HIS A 98 3.58 6.35 -7.64
CA HIS A 98 2.45 5.53 -8.06
C HIS A 98 2.84 4.55 -9.18
N TRP A 99 2.18 3.40 -9.19
CA TRP A 99 2.34 2.39 -10.23
C TRP A 99 1.03 1.64 -10.41
N SER A 100 0.96 0.80 -11.43
CA SER A 100 -0.22 -0.01 -11.68
C SER A 100 0.11 -1.49 -11.65
N CYS A 101 -0.78 -2.27 -11.04
CA CYS A 101 -0.77 -3.71 -11.10
C CYS A 101 -1.84 -4.10 -12.12
N SER A 102 -1.45 -4.63 -13.28
CA SER A 102 -2.41 -4.99 -14.33
C SER A 102 -2.18 -6.39 -14.90
N ARG A 103 -3.26 -6.95 -15.44
CA ARG A 103 -3.24 -8.21 -16.19
C ARG A 103 -4.22 -8.08 -17.37
N PRO A 104 -3.86 -8.57 -18.57
CA PRO A 104 -4.81 -8.65 -19.66
C PRO A 104 -5.94 -9.61 -19.29
N GLY A 105 -7.15 -9.08 -19.19
CA GLY A 105 -8.35 -9.84 -18.86
C GLY A 105 -9.37 -9.05 -18.05
N ARG A 106 -10.57 -9.59 -17.98
CA ARG A 106 -11.66 -9.09 -17.16
C ARG A 106 -12.18 -10.23 -16.31
N GLN A 107 -12.50 -9.93 -15.06
CA GLN A 107 -13.10 -10.90 -14.16
C GLN A 107 -14.54 -10.51 -13.89
N GLU A 108 -15.45 -11.44 -14.17
CA GLU A 108 -16.87 -11.24 -13.93
C GLU A 108 -17.26 -11.84 -12.58
N PHE A 109 -17.88 -11.02 -11.74
CA PHE A 109 -18.38 -11.39 -10.42
C PHE A 109 -19.88 -11.20 -10.39
N LYS A 110 -20.64 -12.23 -10.06
CA LYS A 110 -22.09 -12.16 -9.95
C LYS A 110 -22.49 -12.02 -8.48
N VAL A 111 -23.16 -10.92 -8.15
CA VAL A 111 -23.66 -10.65 -6.80
C VAL A 111 -25.19 -10.79 -6.81
N PRO A 112 -25.76 -11.81 -6.12
CA PRO A 112 -27.19 -12.11 -6.14
C PRO A 112 -28.04 -11.22 -5.20
N ASN A 113 -27.47 -10.17 -4.60
CA ASN A 113 -28.19 -9.26 -3.71
C ASN A 113 -27.91 -7.81 -4.11
N ALA A 114 -28.96 -7.05 -4.40
CA ALA A 114 -28.87 -5.66 -4.87
C ALA A 114 -28.25 -4.71 -3.83
N ILE A 115 -28.54 -4.89 -2.53
CA ILE A 115 -27.97 -4.06 -1.45
C ILE A 115 -26.46 -4.32 -1.33
N VAL A 116 -26.07 -5.60 -1.39
CA VAL A 116 -24.67 -6.01 -1.33
C VAL A 116 -23.92 -5.58 -2.60
N ALA A 117 -24.59 -5.59 -3.76
CA ALA A 117 -24.04 -5.10 -5.01
C ALA A 117 -23.70 -3.60 -4.95
N GLU A 118 -24.56 -2.75 -4.38
CA GLU A 118 -24.24 -1.32 -4.21
C GLU A 118 -23.06 -1.10 -3.26
N LYS A 119 -23.00 -1.85 -2.15
CA LYS A 119 -21.84 -1.79 -1.25
C LYS A 119 -20.54 -2.19 -1.95
N HIS A 120 -20.57 -3.23 -2.77
CA HIS A 120 -19.42 -3.62 -3.58
C HIS A 120 -19.07 -2.57 -4.63
N ARG A 121 -20.06 -1.92 -5.25
CA ARG A 121 -19.84 -0.82 -6.19
C ARG A 121 -19.08 0.33 -5.53
N GLU A 122 -19.50 0.73 -4.33
CA GLU A 122 -18.82 1.77 -3.55
C GLU A 122 -17.40 1.35 -3.16
N ASN A 123 -17.21 0.11 -2.72
CA ASN A 123 -15.88 -0.41 -2.39
C ASN A 123 -14.95 -0.40 -3.61
N LEU A 124 -15.40 -0.91 -4.75
CA LEU A 124 -14.64 -0.92 -6.00
C LEU A 124 -14.28 0.51 -6.46
N TRP A 125 -15.21 1.45 -6.28
CA TRP A 125 -14.98 2.87 -6.56
C TRP A 125 -13.92 3.47 -5.63
N ASN A 126 -14.02 3.21 -4.32
CA ASN A 126 -13.05 3.67 -3.31
C ASN A 126 -11.63 3.15 -3.57
N TYR A 127 -11.51 1.92 -4.09
CA TYR A 127 -10.25 1.32 -4.49
C TYR A 127 -9.71 1.82 -5.85
N ASN A 128 -10.42 2.73 -6.54
CA ASN A 128 -10.10 3.22 -7.88
C ASN A 128 -9.96 2.10 -8.93
N LEU A 129 -10.74 1.02 -8.78
CA LEU A 129 -10.74 -0.08 -9.73
C LEU A 129 -11.64 0.24 -10.92
N LYS A 130 -11.22 -0.18 -12.11
CA LYS A 130 -12.05 -0.07 -13.32
C LYS A 130 -13.06 -1.21 -13.33
N PHE A 131 -14.34 -0.89 -13.22
CA PHE A 131 -15.41 -1.88 -13.27
C PHE A 131 -16.57 -1.41 -14.14
N THR A 132 -17.30 -2.38 -14.69
CA THR A 132 -18.58 -2.18 -15.38
C THR A 132 -19.64 -2.97 -14.64
N LYS A 133 -20.70 -2.29 -14.20
CA LYS A 133 -21.86 -2.93 -13.56
C LYS A 133 -22.90 -3.25 -14.63
N ARG A 134 -23.42 -4.49 -14.62
CA ARG A 134 -24.59 -4.93 -15.40
C ARG A 134 -25.64 -5.44 -14.44
N ASP A 135 -26.77 -4.77 -14.34
CA ASP A 135 -27.89 -5.23 -13.52
C ASP A 135 -28.51 -6.50 -14.12
N LEU A 136 -28.82 -7.47 -13.26
CA LEU A 136 -29.53 -8.68 -13.66
C LEU A 136 -31.02 -8.35 -13.83
N GLN A 137 -31.65 -8.91 -14.86
CA GLN A 137 -33.10 -8.78 -15.03
C GLN A 137 -33.81 -9.34 -13.79
N ASN A 138 -34.83 -8.61 -13.33
CA ASN A 138 -35.69 -8.88 -12.16
C ASN A 138 -35.21 -8.33 -10.81
N GLY A 139 -34.22 -7.42 -10.75
CA GLY A 139 -33.83 -6.75 -9.50
C GLY A 139 -33.16 -7.66 -8.46
N ALA A 140 -32.80 -8.88 -8.86
CA ALA A 140 -32.22 -9.90 -8.01
C ALA A 140 -30.68 -9.81 -7.87
N GLY A 141 -30.05 -8.68 -8.24
CA GLY A 141 -28.60 -8.49 -8.10
C GLY A 141 -27.94 -7.82 -9.29
N ALA A 142 -26.60 -7.81 -9.30
CA ALA A 142 -25.79 -7.25 -10.38
C ALA A 142 -24.57 -8.11 -10.70
N SER A 143 -24.16 -8.11 -11.97
CA SER A 143 -22.89 -8.65 -12.44
C SER A 143 -21.87 -7.52 -12.57
N PHE A 144 -20.71 -7.67 -11.95
CA PHE A 144 -19.60 -6.74 -12.03
C PHE A 144 -18.51 -7.33 -12.92
N VAL A 145 -18.23 -6.67 -14.03
CA VAL A 145 -17.06 -6.97 -14.86
C VAL A 145 -15.94 -6.04 -14.40
N VAL A 146 -15.02 -6.55 -13.60
CA VAL A 146 -13.88 -5.80 -13.07
C VAL A 146 -12.68 -6.05 -13.99
N GLU A 147 -12.05 -4.98 -14.46
CA GLU A 147 -10.79 -5.10 -15.18
C GLU A 147 -9.69 -5.44 -14.16
N ALA A 148 -8.79 -6.35 -14.52
CA ALA A 148 -7.65 -6.70 -13.68
C ALA A 148 -6.60 -5.57 -13.71
N PHE A 149 -6.95 -4.42 -13.14
CA PHE A 149 -6.15 -3.20 -13.06
C PHE A 149 -6.34 -2.57 -11.68
N VAL A 150 -5.26 -2.55 -10.89
CA VAL A 150 -5.21 -1.98 -9.54
C VAL A 150 -4.18 -0.85 -9.52
N PRO A 151 -4.59 0.42 -9.41
CA PRO A 151 -3.64 1.51 -9.21
C PRO A 151 -3.14 1.49 -7.76
N VAL A 152 -1.82 1.56 -7.58
CA VAL A 152 -1.14 1.65 -6.28
C VAL A 152 -0.54 3.03 -6.14
N THR A 153 -0.71 3.65 -4.98
CA THR A 153 -0.29 5.04 -4.75
C THR A 153 0.32 5.18 -3.38
N CYS A 154 1.51 5.77 -3.32
CA CYS A 154 2.26 6.04 -2.11
C CYS A 154 2.55 7.55 -2.06
N GLU A 155 1.87 8.25 -1.16
CA GLU A 155 1.94 9.69 -1.02
C GLU A 155 2.75 10.03 0.23
N PHE A 156 3.82 10.80 0.04
CA PHE A 156 4.69 11.28 1.09
C PHE A 156 4.43 12.77 1.28
N GLU A 157 4.13 13.19 2.50
CA GLU A 157 3.81 14.57 2.85
C GLU A 157 4.54 14.98 4.13
N ALA A 158 5.30 16.07 4.07
CA ALA A 158 5.92 16.68 5.23
C ALA A 158 4.90 17.55 5.98
N ASP A 159 4.70 17.25 7.26
CA ASP A 159 3.87 18.02 8.17
C ASP A 159 4.78 18.82 9.12
N PRO A 160 5.09 20.10 8.81
CA PRO A 160 5.93 20.93 9.66
C PRO A 160 5.25 21.32 10.97
N VAL A 161 3.91 21.27 11.06
CA VAL A 161 3.14 21.56 12.28
C VAL A 161 3.36 20.47 13.32
N LYS A 162 3.38 19.21 12.88
CA LYS A 162 3.61 18.05 13.76
C LYS A 162 5.06 17.58 13.79
N GLY A 163 5.91 18.10 12.91
CA GLY A 163 7.31 17.66 12.77
C GLY A 163 7.45 16.22 12.29
N VAL A 164 6.51 15.72 11.47
CA VAL A 164 6.49 14.33 10.98
C VAL A 164 6.33 14.27 9.46
N ILE A 165 6.82 13.18 8.86
CA ILE A 165 6.57 12.81 7.48
C ILE A 165 5.43 11.79 7.48
N ARG A 166 4.30 12.16 6.88
CA ARG A 166 3.16 11.28 6.69
C ARG A 166 3.36 10.48 5.41
N LEU A 167 3.15 9.17 5.50
CA LEU A 167 3.18 8.26 4.37
C LEU A 167 1.80 7.62 4.24
N LYS A 168 1.14 7.85 3.12
CA LYS A 168 -0.15 7.26 2.81
C LYS A 168 0.00 6.26 1.68
N LEU A 169 -0.25 5.00 1.99
CA LEU A 169 -0.16 3.87 1.07
C LEU A 169 -1.57 3.45 0.69
N LYS A 170 -1.90 3.47 -0.60
CA LYS A 170 -3.18 3.04 -1.14
C LYS A 170 -2.97 1.82 -2.03
N ASN A 171 -3.74 0.76 -1.78
CA ASN A 171 -3.72 -0.50 -2.51
C ASN A 171 -2.35 -1.22 -2.54
N LEU A 172 -1.53 -1.03 -1.51
CA LEU A 172 -0.24 -1.71 -1.39
C LEU A 172 -0.41 -3.05 -0.64
N GLY A 173 -0.18 -4.17 -1.32
CA GLY A 173 -0.34 -5.52 -0.76
C GLY A 173 -1.80 -5.96 -0.63
N ALA A 174 -2.64 -5.14 -0.01
CA ALA A 174 -4.09 -5.32 0.10
C ALA A 174 -4.84 -4.07 -0.39
N LEU A 175 -6.11 -4.24 -0.77
CA LEU A 175 -6.98 -3.12 -1.13
C LEU A 175 -7.34 -2.33 0.12
N GLY A 176 -7.09 -1.03 0.12
CA GLY A 176 -7.26 -0.19 1.29
C GLY A 176 -6.29 0.99 1.33
N ILE A 177 -6.34 1.73 2.44
CA ILE A 177 -5.45 2.85 2.72
C ILE A 177 -4.79 2.59 4.06
N ILE A 178 -3.46 2.67 4.10
CA ILE A 178 -2.64 2.59 5.30
C ILE A 178 -1.92 3.92 5.43
N ASN A 179 -1.97 4.52 6.62
CA ASN A 179 -1.31 5.79 6.90
C ASN A 179 -0.25 5.57 7.98
N HIS A 180 0.98 5.96 7.70
CA HIS A 180 2.06 5.98 8.66
C HIS A 180 2.52 7.41 8.91
N ALA A 181 3.10 7.64 10.09
CA ALA A 181 3.70 8.92 10.45
C ALA A 181 5.08 8.68 11.06
N TYR A 182 6.11 9.27 10.43
CA TYR A 182 7.50 9.09 10.81
C TYR A 182 8.11 10.39 11.30
N LYS A 183 8.92 10.32 12.36
CA LYS A 183 9.84 11.42 12.67
C LYS A 183 10.94 11.48 11.60
N PRO A 184 11.44 12.66 11.22
CA PRO A 184 12.50 12.81 10.22
C PRO A 184 13.77 11.99 10.53
N GLU A 185 14.04 11.71 11.80
CA GLU A 185 15.18 10.89 12.26
C GLU A 185 15.04 9.41 11.87
N ARG A 186 13.80 8.89 11.80
CA ARG A 186 13.53 7.50 11.38
C ARG A 186 13.58 7.30 9.89
N VAL A 187 13.56 8.39 9.11
CA VAL A 187 13.72 8.34 7.66
C VAL A 187 15.21 8.24 7.36
N ASN A 188 15.66 6.99 7.28
CA ASN A 188 17.02 6.58 6.95
C ASN A 188 17.02 5.63 5.74
N GLU A 189 18.22 5.29 5.28
CA GLU A 189 18.41 4.40 4.13
C GLU A 189 17.86 2.98 4.36
N GLU A 190 17.86 2.51 5.61
CA GLU A 190 17.27 1.23 5.98
C GLU A 190 15.75 1.21 5.75
N LEU A 191 15.03 2.27 6.16
CA LEU A 191 13.59 2.39 5.89
C LEU A 191 13.30 2.43 4.39
N MET A 192 14.16 3.12 3.62
CA MET A 192 14.03 3.21 2.15
C MET A 192 14.25 1.84 1.48
N ASP A 193 15.26 1.08 1.90
CA ASP A 193 15.53 -0.27 1.38
C ASP A 193 14.41 -1.25 1.76
N GLU A 194 13.89 -1.20 2.98
CA GLU A 194 12.75 -2.02 3.40
C GLU A 194 11.47 -1.65 2.63
N PHE A 195 11.27 -0.37 2.31
CA PHE A 195 10.19 0.04 1.43
C PHE A 195 10.38 -0.45 -0.01
N ALA A 196 11.60 -0.40 -0.55
CA ALA A 196 11.91 -0.95 -1.87
C ALA A 196 11.62 -2.45 -1.93
N LYS A 197 11.97 -3.21 -0.88
CA LYS A 197 11.61 -4.63 -0.73
C LYS A 197 10.09 -4.83 -0.68
N LEU A 198 9.36 -3.96 0.02
CA LEU A 198 7.90 -3.99 0.08
C LEU A 198 7.26 -3.76 -1.30
N VAL A 199 7.73 -2.78 -2.08
CA VAL A 199 7.28 -2.54 -3.46
C VAL A 199 7.51 -3.79 -4.32
N LEU A 200 8.70 -4.39 -4.21
CA LEU A 200 9.07 -5.62 -4.92
C LEU A 200 8.40 -6.90 -4.37
N ARG A 201 7.50 -6.79 -3.38
CA ARG A 201 6.85 -7.92 -2.69
C ARG A 201 7.84 -8.96 -2.15
N ARG A 202 9.01 -8.50 -1.73
CA ARG A 202 10.02 -9.31 -1.03
C ARG A 202 9.73 -9.30 0.47
N PRO A 203 10.17 -10.33 1.21
CA PRO A 203 10.10 -10.31 2.67
C PRO A 203 10.83 -9.06 3.19
N ASN A 204 10.10 -8.24 3.94
CA ASN A 204 10.58 -6.97 4.47
C ASN A 204 10.14 -6.84 5.94
N ARG A 205 10.83 -5.98 6.67
CA ARG A 205 10.55 -5.59 8.06
C ARG A 205 9.98 -4.17 8.12
N PHE A 206 9.39 -3.70 7.01
CA PHE A 206 8.81 -2.37 6.94
C PHE A 206 7.75 -2.17 8.04
N ASP A 207 6.94 -3.18 8.32
CA ASP A 207 5.92 -3.16 9.39
C ASP A 207 6.51 -3.10 10.82
N GLU A 208 7.74 -3.56 11.04
CA GLU A 208 8.39 -3.49 12.36
C GLU A 208 9.05 -2.12 12.57
N LEU A 209 9.61 -1.56 11.50
CA LEU A 209 10.21 -0.23 11.50
C LEU A 209 9.17 0.88 11.53
N SER A 210 7.98 0.62 10.96
CA SER A 210 6.91 1.61 10.88
C SER A 210 6.21 1.88 12.21
N GLY A 211 6.43 1.04 13.23
CA GLY A 211 5.98 1.25 14.61
C GLY A 211 4.48 1.08 14.84
N GLU A 212 3.68 0.88 13.78
CA GLU A 212 2.33 0.37 13.93
C GLU A 212 2.40 -1.13 14.15
N LYS A 213 2.04 -1.56 15.35
CA LYS A 213 1.66 -2.95 15.62
C LYS A 213 0.70 -3.39 14.52
N MET A 214 1.21 -4.17 13.58
CA MET A 214 0.37 -4.82 12.58
C MET A 214 -0.64 -5.68 13.34
N SER A 215 -1.93 -5.41 13.12
CA SER A 215 -3.01 -6.30 13.53
C SER A 215 -2.63 -7.72 13.12
N GLU A 216 -2.68 -8.66 14.06
CA GLU A 216 -2.33 -10.08 13.90
C GLU A 216 -2.93 -10.71 12.64
N THR A 217 -4.02 -10.13 12.13
CA THR A 217 -4.74 -10.52 10.92
C THR A 217 -3.93 -10.50 9.62
N LEU A 218 -2.99 -9.56 9.40
CA LEU A 218 -2.17 -9.60 8.17
C LEU A 218 -1.00 -10.57 8.29
N ARG A 219 -0.41 -10.69 9.49
CA ARG A 219 0.66 -11.67 9.78
C ARG A 219 0.16 -13.09 9.63
N GLN A 220 -1.08 -13.36 10.03
CA GLN A 220 -1.69 -14.67 9.88
C GLN A 220 -1.97 -15.02 8.42
N LYS A 221 -2.49 -14.06 7.62
CA LYS A 221 -2.72 -14.29 6.18
C LYS A 221 -1.44 -14.46 5.36
N LEU A 222 -0.35 -13.76 5.71
CA LEU A 222 0.95 -13.92 5.06
C LEU A 222 1.63 -15.25 5.43
N ARG A 223 1.48 -15.72 6.69
CA ARG A 223 1.98 -17.05 7.10
C ARG A 223 1.19 -18.18 6.44
N GLU A 224 -0.13 -18.09 6.40
CA GLU A 224 -0.99 -19.10 5.78
C GLU A 224 -0.76 -19.21 4.27
N GLY A 225 -0.45 -18.09 3.59
CA GLY A 225 -0.10 -18.10 2.16
C GLY A 225 1.24 -18.79 1.88
N VAL A 226 2.27 -18.47 2.66
CA VAL A 226 3.62 -19.04 2.50
C VAL A 226 3.66 -20.52 2.90
N GLU A 227 2.92 -20.94 3.92
CA GLU A 227 2.80 -22.36 4.30
C GLU A 227 2.06 -23.18 3.25
N LYS A 228 0.95 -22.68 2.68
CA LYS A 228 0.24 -23.36 1.58
C LYS A 228 1.11 -23.52 0.34
N GLU A 229 1.90 -22.51 0.00
CA GLU A 229 2.81 -22.59 -1.15
C GLU A 229 3.97 -23.58 -0.90
N ARG A 230 4.47 -23.65 0.33
CA ARG A 230 5.49 -24.64 0.75
C ARG A 230 4.94 -26.06 0.76
N GLU A 231 3.72 -26.26 1.26
CA GLU A 231 3.06 -27.56 1.28
C GLU A 231 2.74 -28.07 -0.11
N GLN A 232 2.26 -27.20 -1.01
CA GLN A 232 2.03 -27.53 -2.41
C GLN A 232 3.33 -27.92 -3.12
N ARG A 233 4.41 -27.14 -2.92
CA ARG A 233 5.71 -27.45 -3.53
C ARG A 233 6.29 -28.77 -2.98
N ASN A 234 6.05 -29.08 -1.71
CA ASN A 234 6.54 -30.33 -1.09
C ASN A 234 5.72 -31.56 -1.51
N THR A 235 4.41 -31.42 -1.73
CA THR A 235 3.54 -32.48 -2.28
C THR A 235 3.81 -32.74 -3.76
N GLU A 236 4.08 -31.70 -4.56
CA GLU A 236 4.50 -31.86 -5.97
C GLU A 236 5.85 -32.58 -6.11
N LEU A 237 6.82 -32.28 -5.22
CA LEU A 237 8.11 -32.96 -5.18
C LEU A 237 7.98 -34.44 -4.83
N HIS A 238 7.12 -34.79 -3.86
CA HIS A 238 6.87 -36.19 -3.49
C HIS A 238 6.06 -36.95 -4.56
N GLY A 239 5.10 -36.31 -5.22
CA GLY A 239 4.32 -36.91 -6.31
C GLY A 239 5.17 -37.26 -7.54
N LYS A 240 6.13 -36.40 -7.92
CA LYS A 240 7.05 -36.68 -9.03
C LYS A 240 8.08 -37.78 -8.71
N ALA A 241 8.50 -37.91 -7.45
CA ALA A 241 9.40 -38.98 -7.00
C ALA A 241 8.71 -40.37 -7.03
N GLN A 242 7.42 -40.45 -6.68
CA GLN A 242 6.67 -41.70 -6.78
C GLN A 242 6.37 -42.09 -8.23
N ALA A 243 6.00 -41.13 -9.09
CA ALA A 243 5.73 -41.40 -10.51
C ALA A 243 6.96 -41.94 -11.25
N SER A 244 8.16 -41.38 -10.98
CA SER A 244 9.41 -41.86 -11.59
C SER A 244 9.79 -43.28 -11.13
N SER A 245 9.50 -43.65 -9.87
CA SER A 245 9.77 -45.00 -9.34
C SER A 245 8.86 -46.09 -9.94
N VAL A 246 7.62 -45.75 -10.30
CA VAL A 246 6.66 -46.70 -10.91
C VAL A 246 7.03 -46.96 -12.38
N THR A 247 7.44 -45.93 -13.12
CA THR A 247 7.88 -46.08 -14.52
C THR A 247 9.16 -46.90 -14.64
N GLN A 248 10.09 -46.78 -13.68
CA GLN A 248 11.31 -47.61 -13.64
C GLN A 248 11.02 -49.09 -13.33
N ARG A 249 10.00 -49.39 -12.51
CA ARG A 249 9.62 -50.79 -12.19
C ARG A 249 8.91 -51.49 -13.34
N LEU A 250 8.12 -50.77 -14.13
CA LEU A 250 7.44 -51.32 -15.32
C LEU A 250 8.42 -51.62 -16.46
N ALA A 251 9.46 -50.79 -16.66
CA ALA A 251 10.49 -51.06 -17.67
C ALA A 251 11.37 -52.30 -17.35
N GLY A 252 11.61 -52.57 -16.06
CA GLY A 252 12.38 -53.74 -15.62
C GLY A 252 11.64 -55.08 -15.71
N SER A 253 10.30 -55.08 -15.76
CA SER A 253 9.49 -56.31 -15.74
C SER A 253 9.27 -56.94 -17.12
N LEU A 254 9.59 -56.25 -18.21
CA LEU A 254 9.34 -56.72 -19.59
C LEU A 254 10.53 -57.47 -20.22
N PHE A 255 11.69 -57.55 -19.56
CA PHE A 255 12.92 -58.14 -20.12
C PHE A 255 13.31 -59.53 -19.57
N LYS A 256 12.45 -60.21 -18.81
CA LYS A 256 12.70 -61.59 -18.34
C LYS A 256 11.56 -62.55 -18.68
N ARG A 257 11.46 -62.93 -19.95
CA ARG A 257 10.93 -64.24 -20.36
C ARG A 257 11.78 -64.79 -21.50
N LYS A 258 12.71 -65.67 -21.15
CA LYS A 258 13.23 -66.74 -22.00
C LYS A 258 12.93 -68.04 -21.25
#